data_AF-A0A317JY52-F1
#
_entry.id   AF-A0A317JY52-F1
#
_cell.length_a   1.000
_cell.length_b   1.000
_cell.length_c   1.000
_cell.angle_alpha   90.00
_cell.angle_beta   90.00
_cell.angle_gamma   90.00
#
_symmetry.space_group_name_H-M   'P 1'
#
loop_
_entity.id
_entity.type
_entity.pdbx_description
1 polymer ?
#
loop_
_entity_poly.entity_id
_entity_poly.type
_entity_poly.pdbx_seq_one_letter_code
_entity_poly.pdbx_strand_id
1 'polypeptide(L)'
;MGWFSRRPRAAEGAVTKLDREATREDLAALEAFVTSRRGVEFYLEPETTATDTTVVAIAHDGEWIRRRTGTPRAAGAIARKHAVPLYEAARTGYPERMRAWNRAHPERRAR
;
A
#
# COMPACT_ATOMS: atom_id res chain seq x y z
N MET A 1 26.66 13.72 43.29
CA MET A 1 25.34 13.17 42.96
C MET A 1 25.06 13.46 41.48
N GLY A 2 25.34 12.49 40.61
CA GLY A 2 25.19 12.66 39.15
C GLY A 2 23.77 12.34 38.72
N TRP A 3 23.05 13.35 38.23
CA TRP A 3 21.69 13.18 37.74
C TRP A 3 21.70 12.90 36.24
N PHE A 4 21.14 11.76 35.87
CA PHE A 4 20.99 11.28 34.51
C PHE A 4 20.13 12.21 33.66
N SER A 5 20.72 12.90 32.69
CA SER A 5 19.96 13.58 31.63
C SER A 5 19.58 12.56 30.55
N ARG A 6 18.39 11.98 30.69
CA ARG A 6 17.72 11.22 29.63
C ARG A 6 17.35 12.16 28.49
N ARG A 7 17.89 11.87 27.31
CA ARG A 7 17.56 12.49 26.02
C ARG A 7 16.08 12.19 25.70
N PRO A 8 15.18 13.18 25.58
CA PRO A 8 13.85 12.90 25.08
C PRO A 8 13.96 12.64 23.58
N ARG A 9 13.69 11.38 23.20
CA ARG A 9 13.40 10.99 21.83
C ARG A 9 12.09 11.70 21.48
N ALA A 10 12.20 12.80 20.74
CA ALA A 10 11.04 13.46 20.17
C ALA A 10 10.30 12.43 19.32
N ALA A 11 9.17 11.99 19.86
CA ALA A 11 8.17 11.23 19.15
C ALA A 11 7.71 12.10 18.00
N GLU A 12 8.27 11.81 16.83
CA GLU A 12 7.85 12.37 15.55
C GLU A 12 6.36 12.08 15.43
N GLY A 13 5.57 13.16 15.43
CA GLY A 13 4.13 13.14 15.55
C GLY A 13 3.53 12.08 14.65
N ALA A 14 2.86 11.12 15.28
CA ALA A 14 1.91 10.23 14.64
C ALA A 14 0.74 11.08 14.15
N VAL A 15 0.93 11.79 13.05
CA VAL A 15 -0.17 12.23 12.21
C VAL A 15 -0.82 10.94 11.75
N THR A 16 -2.04 10.69 12.20
CA THR A 16 -2.90 9.62 11.71
C THR A 16 -3.00 9.76 10.19
N LYS A 17 -2.17 9.02 9.45
CA LYS A 17 -2.11 8.95 7.97
C LYS A 17 -3.36 8.27 7.36
N LEU A 18 -4.51 8.44 7.99
CA LEU A 18 -5.78 7.87 7.55
C LEU A 18 -6.56 8.86 6.66
N ASP A 19 -6.19 10.14 6.65
CA ASP A 19 -6.82 11.21 5.86
C ASP A 19 -5.81 11.96 4.96
N ARG A 20 -4.87 11.25 4.31
CA ARG A 20 -4.00 11.89 3.31
C ARG A 20 -4.61 11.67 1.92
N GLU A 21 -4.98 12.76 1.27
CA GLU A 21 -5.42 12.81 -0.12
C GLU A 21 -4.40 12.09 -1.03
N ALA A 22 -4.86 11.43 -2.09
CA ALA A 22 -4.00 10.66 -2.98
C ALA A 22 -2.87 11.53 -3.53
N THR A 23 -1.65 11.24 -3.12
CA THR A 23 -0.50 12.08 -3.47
C THR A 23 0.13 11.56 -4.75
N ARG A 24 0.74 12.44 -5.57
CA ARG A 24 1.50 12.03 -6.76
C ARG A 24 2.58 10.99 -6.45
N GLU A 25 3.15 11.07 -5.25
CA GLU A 25 4.12 10.12 -4.71
C GLU A 25 3.54 8.70 -4.57
N ASP A 26 2.27 8.56 -4.21
CA ASP A 26 1.61 7.25 -4.09
C ASP A 26 1.46 6.59 -5.47
N LEU A 27 1.08 7.37 -6.48
CA LEU A 27 1.00 6.91 -7.87
C LEU A 27 2.39 6.54 -8.40
N ALA A 28 3.39 7.38 -8.16
CA ALA A 28 4.77 7.10 -8.55
C ALA A 28 5.32 5.83 -7.86
N ALA A 29 4.96 5.59 -6.60
CA ALA A 29 5.34 4.37 -5.89
C ALA A 29 4.68 3.12 -6.50
N LEU A 30 3.41 3.21 -6.91
CA LEU A 30 2.73 2.14 -7.65
C LEU A 30 3.41 1.87 -8.99
N GLU A 31 3.70 2.90 -9.78
CA GLU A 31 4.39 2.75 -11.07
C GLU A 31 5.79 2.15 -10.90
N ALA A 32 6.55 2.63 -9.91
CA ALA A 32 7.86 2.09 -9.58
C ALA A 32 7.78 0.61 -9.18
N PHE A 33 6.76 0.22 -8.41
CA PHE A 33 6.55 -1.17 -8.01
C PHE A 33 6.25 -2.08 -9.20
N VAL A 34 5.33 -1.67 -10.07
CA VAL A 34 4.99 -2.41 -11.29
C VAL A 34 6.19 -2.55 -12.22
N THR A 35 7.03 -1.53 -12.31
CA THR A 35 8.21 -1.55 -13.18
C THR A 35 9.33 -2.44 -12.64
N SER A 36 9.44 -2.57 -11.32
CA SER A 36 10.53 -3.32 -10.67
C SER A 36 10.19 -4.78 -10.38
N ARG A 37 8.90 -5.13 -10.25
CA ARG A 37 8.45 -6.50 -9.97
C ARG A 37 7.74 -7.09 -11.18
N ARG A 38 7.76 -8.42 -11.30
CA ARG A 38 7.06 -9.15 -12.38
C ARG A 38 5.75 -9.75 -11.88
N GLY A 39 4.79 -9.93 -12.80
CA GLY A 39 3.50 -10.54 -12.50
C GLY A 39 2.72 -9.78 -11.42
N VAL A 40 2.78 -8.45 -11.45
CA VAL A 40 2.04 -7.61 -10.51
C VAL A 40 0.56 -7.63 -10.86
N GLU A 41 -0.27 -7.80 -9.84
CA GLU A 41 -1.73 -7.71 -9.91
C GLU A 41 -2.20 -6.59 -8.97
N PHE A 42 -3.14 -5.78 -9.44
CA PHE A 42 -3.73 -4.69 -8.68
C PHE A 42 -5.06 -5.13 -8.08
N TYR A 43 -5.24 -4.85 -6.80
CA TYR A 43 -6.48 -5.08 -6.07
C TYR A 43 -7.00 -3.73 -5.59
N LEU A 44 -8.04 -3.26 -6.27
CA LEU A 44 -8.76 -2.05 -5.90
C LEU A 44 -9.59 -2.32 -4.64
N GLU A 45 -9.37 -1.48 -3.64
CA GLU A 45 -10.27 -1.32 -2.50
C GLU A 45 -11.15 -0.10 -2.81
N PRO A 46 -12.47 -0.30 -3.03
CA PRO A 46 -13.36 0.80 -3.33
C PRO A 46 -13.40 1.81 -2.18
N GLU A 47 -13.71 3.06 -2.49
CA GLU A 47 -13.96 4.06 -1.45
C GLU A 47 -15.07 3.56 -0.51
N THR A 48 -14.86 3.75 0.78
CA THR A 48 -15.86 3.53 1.80
C THR A 48 -16.13 4.86 2.51
N THR A 49 -17.19 4.93 3.30
CA THR A 49 -17.51 6.11 4.12
C THR A 49 -16.35 6.57 5.02
N ALA A 50 -15.38 5.69 5.29
CA ALA A 50 -14.23 5.95 6.16
C ALA A 50 -12.87 5.97 5.45
N THR A 51 -12.78 5.65 4.15
CA THR A 51 -11.47 5.55 3.47
C THR A 51 -11.59 5.80 1.96
N ASP A 52 -10.70 6.62 1.43
CA ASP A 52 -10.58 6.87 -0.01
C ASP A 52 -10.21 5.61 -0.81
N THR A 53 -10.43 5.68 -2.12
CA THR A 53 -10.04 4.58 -3.02
C THR A 53 -8.55 4.28 -2.92
N THR A 54 -8.23 3.02 -2.59
CA THR A 54 -6.86 2.51 -2.46
C THR A 54 -6.62 1.34 -3.40
N VAL A 55 -5.36 1.12 -3.75
CA VAL A 55 -4.92 -0.03 -4.54
C VAL A 55 -3.84 -0.77 -3.78
N VAL A 56 -3.99 -2.09 -3.70
CA VAL A 56 -2.95 -3.02 -3.27
C VAL A 56 -2.31 -3.62 -4.52
N ALA A 57 -1.05 -3.30 -4.77
CA ALA A 57 -0.26 -3.93 -5.81
C ALA A 57 0.45 -5.15 -5.21
N ILE A 58 0.24 -6.33 -5.80
CA ILE A 58 0.78 -7.61 -5.31
C ILE A 58 1.60 -8.24 -6.43
N ALA A 59 2.89 -8.43 -6.20
CA ALA A 59 3.80 -9.10 -7.11
C ALA A 59 3.62 -10.62 -7.11
N HIS A 60 4.28 -11.29 -8.05
CA HIS A 60 4.22 -12.74 -8.21
C HIS A 60 4.76 -13.52 -7.01
N ASP A 61 5.78 -13.00 -6.33
CA ASP A 61 6.37 -13.57 -5.11
C ASP A 61 5.52 -13.34 -3.86
N GLY A 62 4.47 -12.53 -3.96
CA GLY A 62 3.61 -12.14 -2.85
C GLY A 62 4.06 -10.86 -2.14
N GLU A 63 5.16 -10.22 -2.56
CA GLU A 63 5.50 -8.87 -2.12
C GLU A 63 4.34 -7.94 -2.50
N TRP A 64 3.95 -7.04 -1.59
CA TRP A 64 2.90 -6.10 -1.87
C TRP A 64 3.17 -4.71 -1.30
N ILE A 65 2.54 -3.72 -1.92
CA ILE A 65 2.42 -2.35 -1.43
C ILE A 65 0.96 -1.90 -1.50
N ARG A 66 0.53 -1.08 -0.55
CA ARG A 66 -0.78 -0.42 -0.55
C ARG A 66 -0.59 1.08 -0.69
N ARG A 67 -1.30 1.69 -1.65
CA ARG A 67 -1.20 3.12 -1.96
C ARG A 67 -2.57 3.70 -2.27
N ARG A 68 -2.77 4.98 -1.97
CA ARG A 68 -4.00 5.71 -2.29
C ARG A 68 -3.94 6.17 -3.74
N THR A 69 -5.01 5.91 -4.48
CA THR A 69 -5.19 6.41 -5.85
C THR A 69 -6.21 7.54 -5.91
N GLY A 70 -7.01 7.71 -4.85
CA GLY A 70 -8.00 8.78 -4.70
C GLY A 70 -9.28 8.48 -5.46
N THR A 71 -9.17 8.02 -6.71
CA THR A 71 -10.32 7.59 -7.50
C THR A 71 -10.09 6.20 -8.14
N PRO A 72 -11.16 5.43 -8.39
CA PRO A 72 -11.07 4.17 -9.13
C PRO A 72 -10.57 4.37 -10.56
N ARG A 73 -10.88 5.54 -11.15
CA ARG A 73 -10.45 5.89 -12.51
C ARG A 73 -8.93 6.04 -12.61
N ALA A 74 -8.29 6.65 -11.62
CA ALA A 74 -6.83 6.78 -11.58
C ALA A 74 -6.15 5.41 -11.47
N ALA A 75 -6.68 4.53 -10.62
CA ALA A 75 -6.22 3.15 -10.51
C ALA A 75 -6.34 2.39 -11.85
N GLY A 76 -7.50 2.49 -12.50
CA GLY A 76 -7.73 1.91 -13.82
C GLY A 76 -6.79 2.45 -14.90
N ALA A 77 -6.47 3.75 -14.87
CA ALA A 77 -5.54 4.35 -15.82
C ALA A 77 -4.12 3.77 -15.69
N ILE A 78 -3.60 3.63 -14.47
CA ILE A 78 -2.28 3.04 -14.21
C ILE A 78 -2.27 1.55 -14.59
N ALA A 79 -3.31 0.81 -14.19
CA ALA A 79 -3.43 -0.60 -14.52
C ALA A 79 -3.38 -0.82 -16.05
N ARG A 80 -4.14 -0.03 -16.81
CA ARG A 80 -4.14 -0.09 -18.29
C ARG A 80 -2.80 0.36 -18.89
N LYS A 81 -2.18 1.43 -18.36
CA LYS A 81 -0.88 1.94 -18.82
C LYS A 81 0.22 0.88 -18.73
N HIS A 82 0.22 0.09 -17.66
CA HIS A 82 1.24 -0.94 -17.42
C HIS A 82 0.78 -2.37 -17.77
N ALA A 83 -0.38 -2.52 -18.41
CA ALA A 83 -0.99 -3.82 -18.75
C ALA A 83 -1.11 -4.77 -17.52
N VAL A 84 -1.44 -4.20 -16.37
CA VAL A 84 -1.62 -4.92 -15.09
C VAL A 84 -3.08 -5.30 -14.90
N PRO A 85 -3.38 -6.56 -14.52
CA PRO A 85 -4.73 -6.95 -14.13
C PRO A 85 -5.22 -6.14 -12.92
N LEU A 86 -6.43 -5.61 -13.00
CA LEU A 86 -7.09 -4.88 -11.92
C LEU A 86 -8.32 -5.67 -11.45
N TYR A 87 -8.29 -6.09 -10.19
CA TYR A 87 -9.37 -6.81 -9.52
C TYR A 87 -9.97 -5.97 -8.42
N GLU A 88 -11.22 -6.26 -8.05
CA GLU A 88 -11.84 -5.68 -6.87
C GLU A 88 -11.59 -6.60 -5.67
N ALA A 89 -10.90 -6.09 -4.64
CA ALA A 89 -10.53 -6.86 -3.46
C ALA A 89 -11.77 -7.41 -2.73
N ALA A 90 -12.87 -6.66 -2.72
CA ALA A 90 -14.12 -7.07 -2.09
C ALA A 90 -14.77 -8.29 -2.77
N ARG A 91 -14.54 -8.50 -4.07
CA ARG A 91 -15.11 -9.63 -4.83
C ARG A 91 -14.17 -10.82 -4.91
N THR A 92 -12.89 -10.57 -5.15
CA THR A 92 -11.88 -11.61 -5.40
C THR A 92 -11.18 -12.07 -4.13
N GLY A 93 -11.10 -11.19 -3.12
CA GLY A 93 -10.23 -11.37 -1.97
C GLY A 93 -8.75 -11.25 -2.32
N TYR A 94 -7.90 -11.36 -1.31
CA TYR A 94 -6.45 -11.34 -1.50
C TYR A 94 -5.89 -12.73 -1.85
N PRO A 95 -4.91 -12.81 -2.78
CA PRO A 95 -4.34 -14.06 -3.23
C PRO A 95 -3.53 -14.73 -2.12
N GLU A 96 -3.42 -16.06 -2.19
CA GLU A 96 -2.74 -16.86 -1.15
C GLU A 96 -1.27 -16.47 -0.98
N ARG A 97 -0.57 -16.12 -2.07
CA ARG A 97 0.83 -15.67 -2.04
C ARG A 97 1.05 -14.43 -1.16
N MET A 98 0.12 -13.48 -1.12
CA MET A 98 0.19 -12.32 -0.22
C MET A 98 0.09 -12.78 1.25
N ARG A 99 -0.75 -13.78 1.53
CA ARG A 99 -0.87 -14.36 2.88
C ARG A 99 0.40 -15.10 3.26
N ALA A 100 1.00 -15.85 2.34
CA ALA A 100 2.28 -16.53 2.55
C ALA A 100 3.41 -15.51 2.82
N TRP A 101 3.48 -14.44 2.05
CA TRP A 101 4.42 -13.34 2.26
C TRP A 101 4.28 -12.71 3.65
N ASN A 102 3.05 -12.43 4.08
CA ASN A 102 2.77 -11.88 5.41
C ASN A 102 3.16 -12.82 6.57
N ARG A 103 3.13 -14.14 6.36
CA ARG A 103 3.62 -15.13 7.33
C ARG A 103 5.14 -15.16 7.39
N ALA A 104 5.80 -14.99 6.25
CA ALA A 104 7.26 -14.95 6.14
C ALA A 104 7.87 -13.63 6.64
N HIS A 105 7.13 -12.52 6.56
CA HIS A 105 7.58 -11.16 6.93
C HIS A 105 6.69 -10.53 8.00
N PRO A 106 6.58 -11.12 9.21
CA PRO A 106 5.73 -10.60 10.28
C PRO A 106 6.15 -9.19 10.72
N GLU A 107 7.42 -8.82 10.60
CA GLU A 107 7.95 -7.50 10.94
C GLU A 107 7.38 -6.36 10.10
N ARG A 108 7.01 -6.64 8.84
CA ARG A 108 6.33 -5.65 7.98
C ARG A 108 4.88 -5.42 8.35
N ARG A 109 4.28 -6.31 9.15
CA ARG A 109 2.89 -6.21 9.60
C ARG A 109 2.70 -5.27 10.79
N ALA A 110 3.79 -4.95 11.49
CA ALA A 110 3.80 -4.18 12.74
C ALA A 110 4.25 -2.71 12.57
N ARG A 111 4.27 -2.18 11.35
CA ARG A 111 4.71 -0.80 11.05
C ARG A 111 3.62 0.07 10.46
#